data_AF-A0A955D3R5-F1
#
_entry.id   AF-A0A955D3R5-F1
#
_cell.length_a   1.000
_cell.length_b   1.000
_cell.length_c   1.000
_cell.angle_alpha   90.00
_cell.angle_beta   90.00
_cell.angle_gamma   90.00
#
_symmetry.space_group_name_H-M   'P 1'
#
loop_
_entity.id
_entity.type
_entity.pdbx_description
1 polymer ?
#
loop_
_entity_poly.entity_id
_entity_poly.type
_entity_poly.pdbx_seq_one_letter_code
_entity_poly.pdbx_strand_id
1 'polypeptide(L)'
;MPTGVAACATGWRVERSGATVFLFSPTLRAVEPANWRSILVDALRAMPRSGAVVAKRVRADGAVASMGTFVVHPKGHHELGAGGPAEAFRFPEECDAFSGGVAAIDAEAFASIDGASAINLPLGPLELSMRLRAADLRVVALPAVVATDDGELATDGPSRVAFCERWGFDWRAADLAAVRRRHAGTGLLWNVRLHGSTLPYEKYAR
;
A
#
# COMPACT_ATOMS: atom_id res chain seq x y z
N MET A 1 -11.22 -19.64 -16.93
CA MET A 1 -11.62 -19.87 -15.52
C MET A 1 -12.51 -18.72 -15.07
N PRO A 2 -13.55 -18.94 -14.27
CA PRO A 2 -14.50 -17.89 -13.93
C PRO A 2 -13.85 -16.85 -13.02
N THR A 3 -13.81 -15.60 -13.49
CA THR A 3 -13.47 -14.40 -12.72
C THR A 3 -14.59 -14.13 -11.72
N GLY A 4 -14.31 -14.34 -10.43
CA GLY A 4 -15.20 -13.91 -9.35
C GLY A 4 -14.93 -12.46 -8.98
N VAL A 5 -15.96 -11.62 -9.00
CA VAL A 5 -15.90 -10.24 -8.51
C VAL A 5 -16.72 -10.17 -7.22
N ALA A 6 -16.09 -9.72 -6.13
CA ALA A 6 -16.76 -9.48 -4.85
C ALA A 6 -16.58 -8.01 -4.45
N ALA A 7 -17.67 -7.38 -4.00
CA ALA A 7 -17.62 -6.08 -3.33
C ALA A 7 -17.36 -6.28 -1.83
N CYS A 8 -16.48 -5.46 -1.26
CA CYS A 8 -16.17 -5.45 0.17
C CYS A 8 -17.03 -4.42 0.91
N ALA A 9 -17.14 -4.56 2.24
CA ALA A 9 -17.81 -3.60 3.12
C ALA A 9 -17.21 -2.19 3.01
N THR A 10 -15.94 -2.09 2.65
CA THR A 10 -15.19 -0.84 2.41
C THR A 10 -15.42 -0.24 1.02
N GLY A 11 -16.27 -0.86 0.18
CA GLY A 11 -16.47 -0.45 -1.21
C GLY A 11 -15.37 -0.91 -2.17
N TRP A 12 -14.29 -1.49 -1.67
CA TRP A 12 -13.25 -2.09 -2.51
C TRP A 12 -13.80 -3.26 -3.31
N ARG A 13 -13.41 -3.34 -4.58
CA ARG A 13 -13.72 -4.48 -5.43
C ARG A 13 -12.54 -5.43 -5.48
N VAL A 14 -12.81 -6.71 -5.27
CA VAL A 14 -11.84 -7.81 -5.36
C VAL A 14 -12.18 -8.65 -6.57
N GLU A 15 -11.22 -8.86 -7.46
CA GLU A 15 -11.36 -9.74 -8.62
C GLU A 15 -10.26 -10.79 -8.60
N ARG A 16 -10.64 -12.07 -8.77
CA ARG A 16 -9.66 -13.17 -8.94
C ARG A 16 -9.48 -13.53 -10.40
N SER A 17 -8.24 -13.58 -10.86
CA SER A 17 -7.88 -14.04 -12.20
C SER A 17 -6.64 -14.93 -12.14
N GLY A 18 -6.85 -16.25 -12.23
CA GLY A 18 -5.78 -17.23 -12.07
C GLY A 18 -5.10 -17.13 -10.69
N ALA A 19 -3.78 -17.00 -10.69
CA ALA A 19 -2.96 -16.86 -9.48
C ALA A 19 -2.85 -15.40 -8.97
N THR A 20 -3.67 -14.48 -9.47
CA THR A 20 -3.62 -13.07 -9.08
C THR A 20 -4.96 -12.58 -8.57
N VAL A 21 -4.92 -11.84 -7.47
CA VAL A 21 -6.02 -11.04 -6.94
C VAL A 21 -5.80 -9.60 -7.35
N PHE A 22 -6.79 -9.00 -8.01
CA PHE A 22 -6.83 -7.58 -8.30
C PHE A 22 -7.74 -6.86 -7.32
N LEU A 23 -7.24 -5.76 -6.74
CA LEU A 23 -8.01 -4.87 -5.89
C LEU A 23 -8.23 -3.54 -6.61
N PHE A 24 -9.45 -3.02 -6.56
CA PHE A 24 -9.81 -1.73 -7.13
C PHE A 24 -10.40 -0.84 -6.05
N SER A 25 -9.86 0.36 -5.90
CA SER A 25 -10.42 1.36 -5.00
C SER A 25 -11.82 1.77 -5.48
N PRO A 26 -12.73 2.13 -4.55
CA PRO A 26 -14.07 2.59 -4.90
C PRO A 26 -14.09 3.90 -5.70
N THR A 27 -13.01 4.68 -5.61
CA THR A 27 -12.83 5.99 -6.26
C THR A 27 -12.03 5.93 -7.55
N LEU A 28 -11.61 4.73 -7.98
CA LEU A 28 -10.87 4.51 -9.22
C LEU A 28 -11.70 4.91 -10.44
N ARG A 29 -11.16 5.79 -11.28
CA ARG A 29 -11.83 6.25 -12.51
C ARG A 29 -11.27 5.62 -13.77
N ALA A 30 -9.94 5.54 -13.87
CA ALA A 30 -9.26 5.02 -15.05
C ALA A 30 -7.91 4.39 -14.66
N VAL A 31 -7.43 3.47 -15.49
CA VAL A 31 -6.08 2.89 -15.37
C VAL A 31 -5.44 2.86 -16.74
N GLU A 32 -4.21 3.35 -16.82
CA GLU A 32 -3.39 3.36 -18.02
C GLU A 32 -2.05 2.66 -17.77
N PRO A 33 -1.42 2.06 -18.80
CA PRO A 33 -1.95 1.87 -20.16
C PRO A 33 -3.01 0.75 -20.24
N ALA A 34 -3.63 0.54 -21.40
CA ALA A 34 -4.68 -0.47 -21.58
C ALA A 34 -4.27 -1.91 -21.17
N ASN A 35 -2.99 -2.26 -21.31
CA ASN A 35 -2.42 -3.55 -20.90
C ASN A 35 -1.93 -3.58 -19.44
N TRP A 36 -2.35 -2.65 -18.58
CA TRP A 36 -1.89 -2.51 -17.19
C TRP A 36 -1.93 -3.81 -16.38
N ARG A 37 -2.92 -4.69 -16.61
CA ARG A 37 -3.02 -5.97 -15.88
C ARG A 37 -1.80 -6.85 -16.11
N SER A 38 -1.35 -6.97 -17.36
CA SER A 38 -0.15 -7.75 -17.68
C SER A 38 1.06 -7.11 -17.02
N ILE A 39 1.20 -5.79 -17.13
CA ILE A 39 2.34 -5.05 -16.55
C ILE A 39 2.46 -5.28 -15.04
N LEU A 40 1.34 -5.20 -14.29
CA LEU A 40 1.36 -5.46 -12.85
C LEU A 40 1.68 -6.93 -12.53
N VAL A 41 1.11 -7.88 -13.27
CA VAL A 41 1.35 -9.32 -13.07
C VAL A 41 2.80 -9.71 -13.38
N ASP A 42 3.35 -9.18 -14.47
CA ASP A 42 4.72 -9.43 -14.89
C ASP A 42 5.70 -8.86 -13.86
N ALA A 43 5.45 -7.65 -13.36
CA ALA A 43 6.23 -7.06 -12.26
C ALA A 43 6.12 -7.87 -10.96
N LEU A 44 4.91 -8.31 -10.59
CA LEU A 44 4.67 -9.13 -9.40
C LEU A 44 5.47 -10.43 -9.44
N ARG A 45 5.56 -11.07 -10.62
CA ARG A 45 6.33 -12.30 -10.83
C ARG A 45 7.84 -12.06 -10.90
N ALA A 46 8.26 -10.97 -11.54
CA ALA A 46 9.67 -10.67 -11.75
C ALA A 46 10.38 -10.20 -10.47
N MET A 47 9.65 -9.59 -9.54
CA MET A 47 10.22 -9.03 -8.31
C MET A 47 10.19 -10.06 -7.18
N PRO A 48 11.34 -10.49 -6.65
CA PRO A 48 11.38 -11.49 -5.58
C PRO A 48 10.59 -11.02 -4.37
N ARG A 49 9.76 -11.93 -3.83
CA ARG A 49 8.97 -11.73 -2.60
C ARG A 49 7.96 -10.58 -2.67
N SER A 50 7.61 -10.10 -3.86
CA SER A 50 6.52 -9.14 -4.01
C SER A 50 5.19 -9.81 -3.66
N GLY A 51 4.57 -9.36 -2.58
CA GLY A 51 3.22 -9.75 -2.20
C GLY A 51 2.17 -8.91 -2.94
N ALA A 52 2.49 -7.64 -3.19
CA ALA A 52 1.64 -6.73 -3.95
C ALA A 52 2.45 -5.81 -4.85
N VAL A 53 1.93 -5.56 -6.05
CA VAL A 53 2.37 -4.50 -6.95
C VAL A 53 1.21 -3.55 -7.22
N VAL A 54 1.43 -2.25 -7.03
CA VAL A 54 0.38 -1.23 -7.05
C VAL A 54 0.66 -0.16 -8.09
N ALA A 55 -0.39 0.37 -8.72
CA ALA A 55 -0.25 1.47 -9.67
C ALA A 55 0.10 2.78 -8.95
N LYS A 56 0.84 3.66 -9.64
CA LYS A 56 0.93 5.08 -9.28
C LYS A 56 -0.46 5.69 -9.34
N ARG A 57 -0.84 6.46 -8.32
CA ARG A 57 -2.09 7.20 -8.31
C ARG A 57 -1.87 8.66 -8.69
N VAL A 58 -2.70 9.14 -9.60
CA VAL A 58 -2.75 10.56 -9.97
C VAL A 58 -4.15 11.09 -9.73
N ARG A 59 -4.23 12.37 -9.38
CA ARG A 59 -5.47 13.12 -9.29
C ARG A 59 -5.96 13.51 -10.68
N ALA A 60 -7.21 13.94 -10.77
CA ALA A 60 -7.80 14.43 -12.03
C ALA A 60 -7.05 15.64 -12.63
N ASP A 61 -6.33 16.41 -11.82
CA ASP A 61 -5.49 17.54 -12.25
C ASP A 61 -4.09 17.14 -12.76
N GLY A 62 -3.78 15.84 -12.76
CA GLY A 62 -2.50 15.29 -13.19
C GLY A 62 -1.40 15.29 -12.12
N ALA A 63 -1.64 15.86 -10.94
CA ALA A 63 -0.71 15.75 -9.82
C ALA A 63 -0.70 14.34 -9.24
N VAL A 64 0.44 13.90 -8.71
CA VAL A 64 0.52 12.63 -7.99
C VAL A 64 -0.36 12.70 -6.74
N ALA A 65 -1.28 11.75 -6.62
CA ALA A 65 -2.03 11.51 -5.38
C ALA A 65 -1.16 10.68 -4.42
N SER A 66 -0.61 9.57 -4.92
CA SER A 66 0.29 8.70 -4.16
C SER A 66 1.04 7.75 -5.10
N MET A 67 2.36 7.66 -4.93
CA MET A 67 3.21 6.60 -5.48
C MET A 67 3.27 5.37 -4.58
N GLY A 68 2.39 5.23 -3.59
CA GLY A 68 2.57 4.31 -2.47
C GLY A 68 2.74 5.09 -1.17
N THR A 69 2.52 4.41 -0.06
CA THR A 69 2.38 5.02 1.25
C THR A 69 3.49 4.54 2.17
N PHE A 70 4.12 5.47 2.87
CA PHE A 70 5.00 5.16 4.00
C PHE A 70 4.26 5.40 5.30
N VAL A 71 4.46 4.50 6.27
CA VAL A 71 3.76 4.43 7.55
C VAL A 71 4.77 4.19 8.67
N VAL A 72 5.60 3.16 8.51
CA VAL A 72 6.70 2.85 9.43
C VAL A 72 7.94 3.59 8.94
N HIS A 73 7.90 4.92 9.08
CA HIS A 73 8.92 5.82 8.55
C HIS A 73 9.17 7.02 9.50
N PRO A 74 10.39 7.57 9.58
CA PRO A 74 10.70 8.69 10.48
C PRO A 74 9.90 9.98 10.25
N LYS A 75 9.29 10.13 9.07
CA LYS A 75 8.38 11.26 8.75
C LYS A 75 6.91 10.99 9.14
N GLY A 76 6.61 9.82 9.70
CA GLY A 76 5.24 9.36 9.88
C GLY A 76 4.56 9.04 8.55
N HIS A 77 3.23 8.99 8.59
CA HIS A 77 2.41 8.72 7.42
C HIS A 77 2.57 9.78 6.36
N HIS A 78 2.92 9.36 5.14
CA HIS A 78 2.86 10.24 3.98
C HIS A 78 2.71 9.44 2.69
N GLU A 79 2.08 10.09 1.72
CA GLU A 79 1.92 9.59 0.36
C GLU A 79 3.15 10.00 -0.45
N LEU A 80 3.86 9.01 -0.99
CA LEU A 80 5.08 9.24 -1.74
C LEU A 80 4.77 10.07 -2.99
N GLY A 81 5.55 11.13 -3.19
CA GLY A 81 5.46 12.01 -4.35
C GLY A 81 4.20 12.88 -4.42
N ALA A 82 3.32 12.86 -3.41
CA ALA A 82 2.07 13.59 -3.44
C ALA A 82 2.25 15.09 -3.71
N GLY A 83 1.44 15.62 -4.63
CA GLY A 83 1.49 17.02 -5.08
C GLY A 83 2.59 17.31 -6.11
N GLY A 84 3.50 16.37 -6.35
CA GLY A 84 4.49 16.46 -7.42
C GLY A 84 3.90 16.15 -8.80
N PRO A 85 4.65 16.47 -9.87
CA PRO A 85 4.25 16.15 -11.24
C PRO A 85 4.36 14.64 -11.50
N ALA A 86 3.40 14.07 -12.23
CA ALA A 86 3.30 12.62 -12.45
C ALA A 86 4.53 12.03 -13.16
N GLU A 87 5.19 12.81 -14.02
CA GLU A 87 6.36 12.41 -14.80
C GLU A 87 7.66 12.33 -13.99
N ALA A 88 7.69 12.85 -12.75
CA ALA A 88 8.86 12.79 -11.88
C ALA A 88 9.15 11.39 -11.35
N PHE A 89 8.15 10.51 -11.31
CA PHE A 89 8.27 9.16 -10.76
C PHE A 89 8.16 8.13 -11.88
N ARG A 90 9.29 7.49 -12.19
CA ARG A 90 9.44 6.56 -13.33
C ARG A 90 9.95 5.18 -12.96
N PHE A 91 10.44 4.99 -11.74
CA PHE A 91 11.02 3.72 -11.29
C PHE A 91 10.16 3.06 -10.23
N PRO A 92 10.11 1.71 -10.19
CA PRO A 92 9.42 1.01 -9.12
C PRO A 92 10.02 1.36 -7.76
N GLU A 93 9.16 1.57 -6.77
CA GLU A 93 9.58 1.89 -5.41
C GLU A 93 8.92 0.96 -4.40
N GLU A 94 9.72 0.47 -3.46
CA GLU A 94 9.20 -0.32 -2.35
C GLU A 94 8.60 0.61 -1.29
N CYS A 95 7.37 0.34 -0.87
CA CYS A 95 6.61 1.20 0.05
C CYS A 95 5.99 0.39 1.20
N ASP A 96 5.59 1.01 2.31
CA ASP A 96 4.99 0.24 3.41
C ASP A 96 3.58 -0.26 3.05
N ALA A 97 2.83 0.55 2.30
CA ALA A 97 1.45 0.29 1.96
C ALA A 97 0.99 0.98 0.67
N PHE A 98 -0.28 0.74 0.32
CA PHE A 98 -1.04 1.53 -0.62
C PHE A 98 -2.38 1.93 0.01
N SER A 99 -2.95 3.05 -0.43
CA SER A 99 -4.18 3.62 0.12
C SER A 99 -5.35 3.65 -0.88
N GLY A 100 -5.09 3.36 -2.16
CA GLY A 100 -6.07 3.46 -3.25
C GLY A 100 -5.56 2.86 -4.56
N GLY A 101 -6.21 3.23 -5.66
CA GLY A 101 -5.86 2.85 -7.02
C GLY A 101 -6.18 1.40 -7.35
N VAL A 102 -5.25 0.75 -8.02
CA VAL A 102 -5.32 -0.68 -8.37
C VAL A 102 -4.08 -1.40 -7.86
N ALA A 103 -4.28 -2.60 -7.32
CA ALA A 103 -3.22 -3.49 -6.88
C ALA A 103 -3.37 -4.86 -7.53
N ALA A 104 -2.25 -5.47 -7.93
CA ALA A 104 -2.15 -6.89 -8.22
C ALA A 104 -1.44 -7.58 -7.05
N ILE A 105 -2.03 -8.65 -6.55
CA ILE A 105 -1.56 -9.38 -5.36
C ILE A 105 -1.49 -10.85 -5.72
N ASP A 106 -0.44 -11.53 -5.27
CA ASP A 106 -0.35 -12.98 -5.42
C ASP A 106 -1.49 -13.66 -4.64
N ALA A 107 -2.19 -14.61 -5.26
CA ALA A 107 -3.38 -15.20 -4.67
C ALA A 107 -3.08 -16.06 -3.43
N GLU A 108 -1.92 -16.73 -3.41
CA GLU A 108 -1.48 -17.52 -2.25
C GLU A 108 -1.06 -16.59 -1.11
N ALA A 109 -0.29 -15.53 -1.43
CA ALA A 109 0.04 -14.48 -0.47
C ALA A 109 -1.24 -13.88 0.14
N PHE A 110 -2.19 -13.45 -0.69
CA PHE A 110 -3.46 -12.88 -0.23
C PHE A 110 -4.24 -13.83 0.67
N ALA A 111 -4.26 -15.14 0.37
CA ALA A 111 -4.91 -16.14 1.20
C ALA A 111 -4.18 -16.36 2.53
N SER A 112 -2.84 -16.46 2.50
CA SER A 112 -2.00 -16.76 3.68
C SER A 112 -2.09 -15.71 4.78
N ILE A 113 -2.41 -14.46 4.42
CA ILE A 113 -2.57 -13.34 5.36
C ILE A 113 -4.02 -13.01 5.69
N ASP A 114 -4.97 -13.87 5.29
CA ASP A 114 -6.40 -13.62 5.42
C ASP A 114 -6.79 -12.25 4.82
N GLY A 115 -6.34 -12.02 3.58
CA GLY A 115 -6.47 -10.75 2.88
C GLY A 115 -7.93 -10.35 2.62
N ALA A 116 -8.83 -11.33 2.51
CA ALA A 116 -10.26 -11.09 2.35
C ALA A 116 -10.84 -10.39 3.58
N SER A 117 -10.47 -10.79 4.80
CA SER A 117 -10.92 -10.09 6.01
C SER A 117 -10.20 -8.75 6.15
N ALA A 118 -8.89 -8.69 5.83
CA ALA A 118 -8.11 -7.47 5.94
C ALA A 118 -8.69 -6.31 5.12
N ILE A 119 -9.04 -6.55 3.85
CA ILE A 119 -9.59 -5.51 2.97
C ILE A 119 -11.00 -5.02 3.38
N ASN A 120 -11.71 -5.81 4.20
CA ASN A 120 -13.01 -5.46 4.76
C ASN A 120 -12.92 -4.65 6.07
N LEU A 121 -11.74 -4.50 6.65
CA LEU A 121 -11.53 -3.61 7.80
C LEU A 121 -11.59 -2.14 7.35
N PRO A 122 -11.96 -1.19 8.21
CA PRO A 122 -12.09 0.24 7.83
C PRO A 122 -10.84 0.86 7.19
N LEU A 123 -9.64 0.40 7.56
CA LEU A 123 -8.37 0.80 6.96
C LEU A 123 -7.89 -0.17 5.87
N GLY A 124 -8.82 -0.90 5.24
CA GLY A 124 -8.63 -2.10 4.39
C GLY A 124 -7.28 -2.27 3.69
N PRO A 125 -6.90 -1.41 2.72
CA PRO A 125 -5.66 -1.57 1.96
C PRO A 125 -4.40 -1.35 2.82
N LEU A 126 -4.47 -0.49 3.84
CA LEU A 126 -3.40 -0.31 4.81
C LEU A 126 -3.26 -1.55 5.70
N GLU A 127 -4.36 -2.07 6.23
CA GLU A 127 -4.37 -3.32 7.04
C GLU A 127 -3.79 -4.49 6.25
N LEU A 128 -4.24 -4.66 5.00
CA LEU A 128 -3.72 -5.68 4.09
C LEU A 128 -2.21 -5.53 3.87
N SER A 129 -1.74 -4.31 3.63
CA SER A 129 -0.32 -4.02 3.42
C SER A 129 0.52 -4.32 4.66
N MET A 130 0.05 -3.96 5.86
CA MET A 130 0.74 -4.29 7.10
C MET A 130 0.85 -5.80 7.31
N ARG A 131 -0.20 -6.57 6.95
CA ARG A 131 -0.14 -8.04 7.01
C ARG A 131 0.83 -8.64 5.99
N LEU A 132 0.86 -8.14 4.75
CA LEU A 132 1.86 -8.54 3.75
C LEU A 132 3.29 -8.29 4.30
N ARG A 133 3.53 -7.11 4.85
CA ARG A 133 4.81 -6.73 5.43
C ARG A 133 5.18 -7.58 6.64
N ALA A 134 4.23 -7.90 7.52
CA ALA A 134 4.45 -8.79 8.65
C ALA A 134 4.82 -10.22 8.21
N ALA A 135 4.29 -10.67 7.07
CA ALA A 135 4.67 -11.93 6.41
C ALA A 135 5.97 -11.82 5.58
N ASP A 136 6.72 -10.72 5.72
CA ASP A 136 7.97 -10.44 5.02
C ASP A 136 7.81 -10.47 3.48
N LEU A 137 6.65 -10.02 3.01
CA LEU A 137 6.34 -9.77 1.61
C LEU A 137 6.43 -8.28 1.30
N ARG A 138 6.84 -7.97 0.07
CA ARG A 138 7.07 -6.60 -0.39
C ARG A 138 5.80 -6.03 -0.99
N VAL A 139 5.60 -4.73 -0.75
CA VAL A 139 4.61 -3.90 -1.45
C VAL A 139 5.41 -2.94 -2.33
N VAL A 140 5.19 -3.02 -3.63
CA VAL A 140 5.96 -2.24 -4.61
C VAL A 140 5.02 -1.40 -5.45
N ALA A 141 5.27 -0.11 -5.52
CA ALA A 141 4.59 0.75 -6.45
C ALA A 141 5.28 0.76 -7.80
N LEU A 142 4.48 0.71 -8.87
CA LEU A 142 4.93 0.61 -10.25
C LEU A 142 4.40 1.79 -11.06
N PRO A 143 5.21 2.85 -11.26
CA PRO A 143 4.76 4.04 -11.99
C PRO A 143 4.54 3.86 -13.48
N ALA A 144 4.92 2.71 -14.04
CA ALA A 144 4.57 2.31 -15.40
C ALA A 144 3.06 2.06 -15.58
N VAL A 145 2.33 1.90 -14.48
CA VAL A 145 0.86 1.85 -14.45
C VAL A 145 0.36 3.05 -13.66
N VAL A 146 -0.58 3.78 -14.23
CA VAL A 146 -1.16 4.99 -13.65
C VAL A 146 -2.65 4.79 -13.44
N ALA A 147 -3.11 5.01 -12.22
CA ALA A 147 -4.50 4.97 -11.82
C ALA A 147 -4.98 6.39 -11.50
N THR A 148 -6.00 6.87 -12.22
CA THR A 148 -6.67 8.13 -11.88
C THR A 148 -7.62 7.87 -10.71
N ASP A 149 -7.26 8.38 -9.53
CA ASP A 149 -7.96 8.12 -8.28
C ASP A 149 -7.67 9.24 -7.26
N ASP A 150 -8.72 10.01 -6.94
CA ASP A 150 -8.68 11.12 -5.98
C ASP A 150 -8.98 10.69 -4.52
N GLY A 151 -9.20 9.39 -4.26
CA GLY A 151 -9.60 8.90 -2.94
C GLY A 151 -8.52 9.11 -1.87
N GLU A 152 -8.94 9.49 -0.67
CA GLU A 152 -8.03 9.59 0.47
C GLU A 152 -8.38 8.54 1.52
N LEU A 153 -7.37 8.09 2.26
CA LEU A 153 -7.58 7.16 3.36
C LEU A 153 -8.29 7.89 4.50
N ALA A 154 -9.62 7.78 4.53
CA ALA A 154 -10.45 8.28 5.62
C ALA A 154 -10.65 7.20 6.69
N THR A 155 -10.64 7.59 7.96
CA THR A 155 -10.94 6.69 9.08
C THR A 155 -11.53 7.46 10.25
N ASP A 156 -12.37 6.80 11.04
CA ASP A 156 -12.92 7.35 12.28
C ASP A 156 -12.02 7.04 13.50
N GLY A 157 -12.37 7.63 14.65
CA GLY A 157 -11.65 7.42 15.90
C GLY A 157 -11.59 5.94 16.33
N PRO A 158 -12.73 5.21 16.39
CA PRO A 158 -12.75 3.80 16.77
C PRO A 158 -11.88 2.91 15.88
N SER A 159 -11.91 3.10 14.56
CA SER A 159 -11.11 2.33 13.61
C SER A 159 -9.62 2.57 13.79
N ARG A 160 -9.21 3.82 14.06
CA ARG A 160 -7.83 4.15 14.41
C ARG A 160 -7.39 3.47 15.70
N VAL A 161 -8.23 3.47 16.74
CA VAL A 161 -7.93 2.77 18.00
C VAL A 161 -7.76 1.27 17.75
N ALA A 162 -8.68 0.65 17.01
CA ALA A 162 -8.61 -0.77 16.70
C ALA A 162 -7.34 -1.14 15.91
N PHE A 163 -6.88 -0.27 15.01
CA PHE A 163 -5.59 -0.42 14.34
C PHE A 163 -4.44 -0.36 15.34
N CYS A 164 -4.42 0.65 16.21
CA CYS A 164 -3.39 0.80 17.24
C CYS A 164 -3.32 -0.40 18.17
N GLU A 165 -4.45 -0.99 18.56
CA GLU A 165 -4.49 -2.18 19.41
C GLU A 165 -3.91 -3.42 18.70
N ARG A 166 -4.25 -3.62 17.42
CA ARG A 166 -3.69 -4.73 16.62
C ARG A 166 -2.19 -4.58 16.43
N TRP A 167 -1.76 -3.43 15.94
CA TRP A 167 -0.39 -3.22 15.47
C TRP A 167 0.53 -2.64 16.55
N GLY A 168 0.01 -2.12 17.65
CA GLY A 168 0.78 -1.51 18.73
C GLY A 168 1.38 -0.14 18.39
N PHE A 169 0.90 0.52 17.31
CA PHE A 169 1.33 1.87 16.93
C PHE A 169 0.25 2.60 16.13
N ASP A 170 0.33 3.92 16.10
CA ASP A 170 -0.54 4.77 15.28
C ASP A 170 -0.03 4.86 13.85
N TRP A 171 -0.86 4.50 12.87
CA TRP A 171 -0.47 4.56 11.47
C TRP A 171 -0.15 5.97 10.98
N ARG A 172 -0.73 7.03 11.57
CA ARG A 172 -0.45 8.42 11.17
C ARG A 172 0.91 8.89 11.67
N ALA A 173 1.31 8.41 12.84
CA ALA A 173 2.52 8.83 13.55
C ALA A 173 3.10 7.65 14.32
N ALA A 174 3.70 6.71 13.60
CA ALA A 174 4.23 5.49 14.20
C ALA A 174 5.38 5.80 15.17
N ASP A 175 5.26 5.40 16.44
CA ASP A 175 6.40 5.33 17.34
C ASP A 175 7.30 4.18 16.89
N LEU A 176 8.34 4.52 16.13
CA LEU A 176 9.26 3.53 15.56
C LEU A 176 9.98 2.71 16.63
N ALA A 177 10.17 3.22 17.85
CA ALA A 177 10.74 2.44 18.93
C ALA A 177 9.75 1.36 19.40
N ALA A 178 8.46 1.71 19.53
CA ALA A 178 7.40 0.73 19.81
C ALA A 178 7.25 -0.30 18.69
N VAL A 179 7.24 0.14 17.41
CA VAL A 179 7.18 -0.78 16.26
C VAL A 179 8.36 -1.74 16.29
N ARG A 180 9.59 -1.25 16.49
CA ARG A 180 10.79 -2.09 16.58
C ARG A 180 10.75 -3.11 17.71
N ARG A 181 10.26 -2.72 18.89
CA ARG A 181 10.13 -3.64 20.04
C ARG A 181 9.13 -4.76 19.76
N ARG A 182 7.99 -4.43 19.16
CA ARG A 182 6.88 -5.39 18.96
C ARG A 182 7.07 -6.28 17.73
N HIS A 183 7.62 -5.73 16.65
CA HIS A 183 7.68 -6.36 15.32
C HIS A 183 9.11 -6.67 14.87
N ALA A 184 10.02 -6.86 15.83
CA ALA A 184 11.41 -7.24 15.54
C ALA A 184 11.45 -8.51 14.68
N GLY A 185 12.28 -8.49 13.63
CA GLY A 185 12.43 -9.63 12.72
C GLY A 185 11.36 -9.77 11.64
N THR A 186 10.37 -8.88 11.59
CA THR A 186 9.37 -8.86 10.51
C THR A 186 9.76 -7.90 9.38
N GLY A 187 9.12 -8.06 8.22
CA GLY A 187 9.27 -7.16 7.08
C GLY A 187 8.66 -5.76 7.28
N LEU A 188 7.97 -5.47 8.39
CA LEU A 188 7.54 -4.11 8.74
C LEU A 188 8.71 -3.14 8.95
N LEU A 189 9.90 -3.66 9.26
CA LEU A 189 11.11 -2.88 9.52
C LEU A 189 12.09 -2.87 8.35
N TRP A 190 11.63 -3.23 7.14
CA TRP A 190 12.48 -3.39 5.94
C TRP A 190 13.30 -2.14 5.62
N ASN A 191 12.74 -0.95 5.79
CA ASN A 191 13.35 0.33 5.44
C ASN A 191 14.23 0.92 6.55
N VAL A 192 14.28 0.32 7.75
CA VAL A 192 15.07 0.82 8.88
C VAL A 192 16.56 0.88 8.54
N ARG A 193 17.05 -0.04 7.72
CA ARG A 193 18.45 -0.07 7.26
C ARG A 193 18.77 1.05 6.27
N LEU A 194 17.77 1.55 5.54
CA LEU A 194 17.92 2.58 4.51
C LEU A 194 17.81 3.99 5.09
N HIS A 195 16.88 4.19 6.03
CA HIS A 195 16.62 5.51 6.61
C HIS A 195 17.29 5.72 7.98
N GLY A 196 17.94 4.69 8.53
CA GLY A 196 18.71 4.77 9.76
C GLY A 196 17.88 4.84 11.04
N SER A 197 18.55 5.16 12.15
CA SER A 197 17.87 5.59 13.37
C SER A 197 17.14 6.92 13.12
N THR A 198 16.06 7.15 13.85
CA THR A 198 15.39 8.45 13.89
C THR A 198 16.42 9.54 14.17
N LEU A 199 16.71 10.36 13.17
CA LEU A 199 17.40 11.62 13.40
C LEU A 199 16.42 12.54 14.14
N PRO A 200 16.81 13.17 15.26
CA PRO A 200 15.92 14.06 15.99
C PRO A 200 15.34 15.15 15.07
N TYR A 201 14.11 15.56 15.38
CA TYR A 201 13.31 16.52 14.61
C TYR A 201 14.01 17.87 14.38
N GLU A 202 15.02 18.16 15.19
CA GLU A 202 15.89 19.34 15.16
C GLU A 202 16.48 19.67 13.78
N LYS A 203 16.65 18.69 12.88
CA LYS A 203 17.17 18.95 11.52
C LYS A 203 16.19 19.67 10.57
N TYR A 204 14.90 19.73 10.90
CA TYR A 204 13.87 20.43 10.10
C TYR A 204 13.37 21.72 10.76
N ALA A 205 13.84 22.04 11.97
CA ALA A 205 13.64 23.34 12.57
C ALA A 205 14.72 24.31 12.04
N ARG A 206 14.50 24.84 10.83
CA ARG A 206 15.16 26.05 10.36
C ARG A 206 14.11 27.07 9.98
#